data_AF-A0AA96XNR2-F1
#
_entry.id   AF-A0AA96XNR2-F1
#
_cell.length_a   1.000
_cell.length_b   1.000
_cell.length_c   1.000
_cell.angle_alpha   90.00
_cell.angle_beta   90.00
_cell.angle_gamma   90.00
#
_symmetry.space_group_name_H-M   'P 1'
#
loop_
_entity.id
_entity.type
_entity.pdbx_description
1 polymer ?
#
loop_
_entity_poly.entity_id
_entity_poly.type
_entity_poly.pdbx_seq_one_letter_code
_entity_poly.pdbx_strand_id
1 'polypeptide(L)'
;MPFAPELEDTYHYGIQGPVKAAGMLCERVDQELFDGPIIQRIRERIETAKVVIADLSLANPNVYLEVGYAWGRGRPTLLLVRDVKELRFDVASYRCIVYRNIREMEQSLTKELQRMD
;
A
#
# COMPACT_ATOMS: atom_id res chain seq x y z
N MET A 1 4.41 2.77 -0.36
CA MET A 1 5.23 1.86 -1.20
C MET A 1 6.60 2.50 -1.44
N PRO A 2 7.67 1.73 -1.72
CA PRO A 2 8.97 2.31 -2.04
C PRO A 2 8.88 3.19 -3.29
N PHE A 3 9.56 4.34 -3.27
CA PHE A 3 9.72 5.20 -4.45
C PHE A 3 10.84 4.65 -5.33
N ALA A 4 10.60 3.49 -5.94
CA ALA A 4 11.53 2.82 -6.83
C ALA A 4 10.92 2.72 -8.25
N PRO A 5 11.66 3.07 -9.32
CA PRO A 5 11.12 3.06 -10.69
C PRO A 5 10.53 1.70 -11.10
N GLU A 6 11.10 0.61 -10.61
CA GLU A 6 10.63 -0.76 -10.87
C GLU A 6 9.25 -1.09 -10.27
N LEU A 7 8.71 -0.24 -9.37
CA LEU A 7 7.39 -0.40 -8.77
C LEU A 7 6.35 0.53 -9.40
N GLU A 8 6.71 1.35 -10.38
CA GLU A 8 5.79 2.35 -10.93
C GLU A 8 4.60 1.70 -11.65
N ASP A 9 4.87 0.65 -12.43
CA ASP A 9 3.82 -0.14 -13.08
C ASP A 9 2.94 -0.88 -12.07
N THR A 10 3.54 -1.35 -10.95
CA THR A 10 2.81 -1.96 -9.85
C THR A 10 1.76 -1.00 -9.29
N TYR A 11 2.13 0.28 -9.11
CA TYR A 11 1.19 1.30 -8.68
C TYR A 11 0.09 1.56 -9.71
N HIS A 12 0.46 1.92 -10.95
CA HIS A 12 -0.49 2.39 -11.96
C HIS A 12 -1.45 1.31 -12.44
N TYR A 13 -0.93 0.12 -12.75
CA TYR A 13 -1.73 -0.95 -13.36
C TYR A 13 -2.26 -1.94 -12.34
N GLY A 14 -1.58 -2.07 -11.20
CA GLY A 14 -1.92 -3.10 -10.23
C GLY A 14 -2.68 -2.61 -9.00
N ILE A 15 -2.43 -1.39 -8.52
CA ILE A 15 -3.10 -0.82 -7.34
C ILE A 15 -4.24 0.11 -7.77
N GLN A 16 -3.96 1.05 -8.67
CA GLN A 16 -4.90 2.12 -8.98
C GLN A 16 -6.20 1.60 -9.61
N GLY A 17 -6.11 0.60 -10.49
CA GLY A 17 -7.27 -0.03 -11.15
C GLY A 17 -8.27 -0.63 -10.15
N PRO A 18 -7.86 -1.58 -9.30
CA PRO A 18 -8.73 -2.17 -8.28
C PRO A 18 -9.35 -1.17 -7.32
N VAL A 19 -8.57 -0.18 -6.87
CA VAL A 19 -9.06 0.86 -5.95
C VAL A 19 -10.16 1.70 -6.60
N LYS A 20 -9.96 2.13 -7.86
CA LYS A 20 -10.98 2.85 -8.64
C LYS A 20 -12.21 1.99 -8.91
N ALA A 21 -12.04 0.71 -9.24
CA ALA A 21 -13.14 -0.22 -9.47
C ALA A 21 -14.00 -0.46 -8.21
N ALA A 22 -13.40 -0.36 -7.03
CA ALA A 22 -14.08 -0.37 -5.74
C ALA A 22 -14.66 1.00 -5.32
N GLY A 23 -14.70 1.98 -6.24
CA GLY A 23 -15.31 3.29 -5.99
C GLY A 23 -14.52 4.20 -5.04
N MET A 24 -13.23 3.90 -4.79
CA MET A 24 -12.37 4.66 -3.88
C MET A 24 -11.40 5.57 -4.64
N LEU A 25 -10.96 6.63 -3.96
CA LEU A 25 -9.85 7.45 -4.40
C LEU A 25 -8.52 6.74 -4.09
N CYS A 26 -7.63 6.66 -5.07
CA CYS A 26 -6.29 6.12 -4.90
C CYS A 26 -5.28 7.28 -4.85
N GLU A 27 -4.68 7.54 -3.67
CA GLU A 27 -3.69 8.60 -3.46
C GLU A 27 -2.30 8.01 -3.19
N ARG A 28 -1.26 8.60 -3.79
CA ARG A 28 0.15 8.37 -3.47
C ARG A 28 0.81 9.74 -3.29
N VAL A 29 1.49 9.93 -2.15
CA VAL A 29 1.85 11.28 -1.66
C VAL A 29 2.90 11.99 -2.53
N ASP A 30 3.69 11.25 -3.31
CA ASP A 30 4.65 11.79 -4.28
C ASP A 30 4.02 12.36 -5.56
N GLN A 31 2.72 12.16 -5.80
CA GLN A 31 2.02 12.68 -6.99
C GLN A 31 1.46 14.10 -6.82
N GLU A 32 1.54 14.67 -5.62
CA GLU A 32 1.02 16.01 -5.31
C GLU A 32 2.15 16.96 -4.92
N LEU A 33 2.10 18.19 -5.43
CA LEU A 33 2.98 19.28 -4.97
C LEU A 33 2.53 19.71 -3.57
N PHE A 34 3.42 19.62 -2.58
CA PHE A 34 3.15 20.02 -1.21
C PHE A 34 4.34 20.80 -0.62
N ASP A 35 4.08 22.06 -0.20
CA ASP A 35 5.10 22.99 0.31
C ASP A 35 5.41 22.79 1.81
N GLY A 36 5.28 21.57 2.33
CA GLY A 36 5.53 21.24 3.74
C GLY A 36 6.24 19.91 3.95
N PRO A 37 6.46 19.49 5.20
CA PRO A 37 7.10 18.21 5.49
C PRO A 37 6.25 17.06 4.95
N ILE A 38 6.78 16.30 3.98
CA ILE A 38 6.09 15.17 3.34
C ILE A 38 5.52 14.17 4.36
N ILE A 39 6.22 14.00 5.49
CA ILE A 39 5.79 13.12 6.58
C ILE A 39 4.48 13.56 7.23
N GLN A 40 4.22 14.87 7.35
CA GLN A 40 2.97 15.37 7.90
C GLN A 40 1.81 15.02 6.97
N ARG A 41 2.02 15.21 5.67
CA ARG A 41 1.04 14.85 4.64
C ARG A 41 0.73 13.36 4.63
N ILE A 42 1.76 12.51 4.71
CA ILE A 42 1.59 11.06 4.83
C ILE A 42 0.73 10.70 6.05
N ARG A 43 1.00 11.31 7.22
CA ARG A 43 0.21 11.08 8.43
C ARG A 43 -1.24 11.49 8.26
N GLU A 44 -1.50 12.69 7.76
CA GLU A 44 -2.86 13.19 7.50
C GLU A 44 -3.63 12.25 6.57
N ARG A 45 -2.98 11.79 5.49
CA ARG A 45 -3.59 10.87 4.51
C ARG A 45 -3.89 9.50 5.11
N ILE A 46 -2.97 8.94 5.88
CA ILE A 46 -3.20 7.69 6.60
C ILE A 46 -4.37 7.85 7.58
N GLU A 47 -4.45 8.97 8.30
CA GLU A 47 -5.51 9.21 9.27
C GLU A 47 -6.89 9.38 8.66
N THR A 48 -7.01 9.80 7.40
CA THR A 48 -8.30 9.94 6.73
C THR A 48 -8.63 8.75 5.82
N ALA A 49 -7.69 7.82 5.61
CA ALA A 49 -7.88 6.70 4.70
C ALA A 49 -8.96 5.71 5.18
N LYS A 50 -9.78 5.22 4.24
CA LYS A 50 -10.67 4.05 4.44
C LYS A 50 -9.84 2.77 4.58
N VAL A 51 -8.78 2.64 3.78
CA VAL A 51 -7.82 1.54 3.79
C VAL A 51 -6.44 2.04 3.35
N VAL A 52 -5.39 1.52 3.96
CA VAL A 52 -4.00 1.73 3.57
C VAL A 52 -3.52 0.53 2.77
N ILE A 53 -2.96 0.74 1.58
CA ILE A 53 -2.33 -0.33 0.79
C ILE A 53 -0.82 -0.10 0.84
N ALA A 54 -0.10 -1.05 1.45
CA ALA A 54 1.34 -0.94 1.68
C ALA A 54 2.08 -2.04 0.93
N ASP A 55 2.85 -1.66 -0.09
CA ASP A 55 3.81 -2.55 -0.74
C ASP A 55 5.11 -2.59 0.05
N LEU A 56 5.45 -3.75 0.60
CA LEU A 56 6.63 -4.02 1.43
C LEU A 56 7.83 -4.58 0.64
N SER A 57 7.70 -4.66 -0.69
CA SER A 57 8.82 -5.07 -1.55
C SER A 57 10.03 -4.16 -1.36
N LEU A 58 11.23 -4.68 -1.64
CA LEU A 58 12.51 -4.01 -1.40
C LEU A 58 12.80 -3.68 0.07
N ALA A 59 11.97 -4.18 1.00
CA ALA A 59 12.14 -4.01 2.44
C ALA A 59 12.34 -2.55 2.90
N ASN A 60 11.68 -1.59 2.26
CA ASN A 60 11.91 -0.17 2.54
C ASN A 60 11.45 0.21 3.96
N PRO A 61 12.35 0.68 4.85
CA PRO A 61 12.04 0.92 6.26
C PRO A 61 11.00 2.02 6.48
N ASN A 62 10.88 2.99 5.56
CA ASN A 62 9.87 4.04 5.67
C ASN A 62 8.46 3.48 5.51
N VAL A 63 8.28 2.49 4.63
CA VAL A 63 6.96 1.87 4.45
C VAL A 63 6.57 1.04 5.67
N TYR A 64 7.52 0.38 6.35
CA TYR A 64 7.25 -0.28 7.61
C TYR A 64 6.84 0.71 8.71
N LEU A 65 7.47 1.88 8.76
CA LEU A 65 7.07 2.94 9.69
C LEU A 65 5.64 3.43 9.41
N GLU A 66 5.28 3.61 8.14
CA GLU A 66 3.91 3.97 7.71
C GLU A 66 2.88 2.91 8.08
N VAL A 67 3.21 1.62 7.89
CA VAL A 67 2.35 0.50 8.31
C VAL A 67 2.15 0.49 9.83
N GLY A 68 3.23 0.65 10.59
CA GLY A 68 3.14 0.75 12.05
C GLY A 68 2.27 1.93 12.50
N TYR A 69 2.39 3.08 11.82
CA TYR A 69 1.55 4.23 12.08
C TYR A 69 0.07 3.97 11.74
N ALA A 70 -0.21 3.39 10.57
CA ALA A 70 -1.56 3.03 10.15
C ALA A 70 -2.24 2.09 11.16
N TRP A 71 -1.53 1.06 11.61
CA TRP A 71 -2.01 0.15 12.65
C TRP A 71 -2.24 0.85 13.98
N GLY A 72 -1.30 1.71 14.41
CA GLY A 72 -1.46 2.51 15.63
C GLY A 72 -2.66 3.46 15.59
N ARG A 73 -3.11 3.86 14.39
CA ARG A 73 -4.32 4.67 14.17
C ARG A 73 -5.57 3.84 13.86
N GLY A 74 -5.49 2.51 13.95
CA GLY A 74 -6.61 1.59 13.71
C GLY A 74 -7.07 1.56 12.24
N ARG A 75 -6.19 1.90 11.30
CA ARG A 75 -6.54 1.95 9.87
C ARG A 75 -6.40 0.55 9.25
N PRO A 76 -7.45 0.03 8.58
CA PRO A 76 -7.35 -1.22 7.83
C PRO A 76 -6.18 -1.14 6.86
N THR A 77 -5.33 -2.15 6.84
CA THR A 77 -4.09 -2.13 6.04
C THR A 77 -3.96 -3.42 5.25
N LEU A 78 -3.86 -3.31 3.93
CA LEU A 78 -3.56 -4.40 3.01
C LEU A 78 -2.06 -4.40 2.70
N LEU A 79 -1.39 -5.50 2.99
CA LEU A 79 0.04 -5.66 2.75
C LEU A 79 0.26 -6.37 1.40
N LEU A 80 1.13 -5.81 0.57
CA LEU A 80 1.58 -6.40 -0.70
C LEU A 80 3.07 -6.73 -0.60
N VAL A 81 3.51 -7.80 -1.25
CA VAL A 81 4.94 -8.12 -1.38
C VAL A 81 5.22 -8.97 -2.62
N ARG A 82 6.35 -8.75 -3.29
CA ARG A 82 6.80 -9.60 -4.41
C ARG A 82 7.24 -10.98 -3.96
N ASP A 83 8.13 -11.03 -2.97
CA ASP A 83 8.64 -12.25 -2.37
C ASP A 83 8.55 -12.14 -0.83
N VAL A 84 7.95 -13.14 -0.20
CA VAL A 84 7.84 -13.25 1.26
C VAL A 84 9.20 -13.19 1.97
N LYS A 85 10.30 -13.56 1.29
CA LYS A 85 11.66 -13.47 1.81
C LYS A 85 12.15 -12.03 2.01
N GLU A 86 11.51 -11.07 1.35
CA GLU A 86 11.81 -9.64 1.51
C GLU A 86 11.17 -9.07 2.76
N LEU A 87 10.16 -9.73 3.32
CA LEU A 87 9.53 -9.29 4.55
C LEU A 87 10.57 -9.17 5.67
N ARG A 88 10.44 -8.10 6.43
CA ARG A 88 11.21 -7.82 7.64
C ARG A 88 10.21 -7.73 8.79
N PHE A 89 10.63 -8.15 9.98
CA PHE A 89 9.78 -8.16 11.18
C PHE A 89 8.60 -9.16 11.10
N ASP A 90 7.86 -9.34 12.20
CA ASP A 90 6.76 -10.32 12.33
C ASP A 90 5.49 -9.98 11.54
N VAL A 91 5.58 -9.09 10.54
CA VAL A 91 4.48 -8.87 9.58
C VAL A 91 4.16 -10.13 8.77
N ALA A 92 5.07 -11.11 8.73
CA ALA A 92 4.85 -12.42 8.11
C ALA A 92 3.67 -13.19 8.75
N SER A 93 3.33 -12.90 10.00
CA SER A 93 2.14 -13.44 10.66
C SER A 93 0.84 -12.80 10.19
N TYR A 94 0.91 -11.63 9.55
CA TYR A 94 -0.23 -10.94 8.97
C TYR A 94 -0.47 -11.38 7.52
N ARG A 95 -1.73 -11.31 7.10
CA ARG A 95 -2.13 -11.66 5.74
C ARG A 95 -1.50 -10.67 4.75
N CYS A 96 -0.55 -11.17 3.95
CA CYS A 96 0.06 -10.44 2.85
C CYS A 96 -0.43 -11.00 1.50
N ILE A 97 -0.75 -10.11 0.56
CA ILE A 97 -0.95 -10.47 -0.85
C ILE A 97 0.44 -10.60 -1.47
N VAL A 98 0.86 -11.84 -1.69
CA VAL A 98 2.09 -12.14 -2.41
C VAL A 98 1.80 -12.13 -3.90
N TYR A 99 2.53 -11.34 -4.68
CA TYR A 99 2.28 -11.20 -6.12
C TYR A 99 3.54 -11.46 -6.95
N ARG A 100 3.40 -12.22 -8.03
CA ARG A 100 4.50 -12.48 -8.99
C ARG A 100 4.43 -11.59 -10.23
N ASN A 101 3.24 -11.07 -10.52
CA ASN A 101 2.96 -10.19 -11.62
C ASN A 101 1.76 -9.29 -11.29
N ILE A 102 1.59 -8.23 -12.08
CA ILE A 102 0.55 -7.21 -11.88
C ILE A 102 -0.86 -7.81 -11.97
N ARG A 103 -1.09 -8.76 -12.87
CA ARG A 103 -2.42 -9.38 -13.06
C ARG A 103 -2.89 -10.15 -11.83
N GLU A 104 -2.01 -10.95 -11.25
CA GLU A 104 -2.30 -11.69 -10.00
C GLU A 104 -2.56 -10.73 -8.83
N MET A 105 -1.78 -9.66 -8.74
CA MET A 105 -1.95 -8.63 -7.73
C MET A 105 -3.31 -7.93 -7.87
N GLU A 106 -3.66 -7.49 -9.08
CA GLU A 106 -4.91 -6.80 -9.39
C GLU A 106 -6.13 -7.65 -8.98
N GLN A 107 -6.13 -8.93 -9.36
CA GLN A 107 -7.20 -9.86 -9.01
C GLN A 107 -7.34 -10.09 -7.50
N SER A 108 -6.21 -10.23 -6.81
CA SER A 108 -6.19 -10.48 -5.36
C SER A 108 -6.64 -9.24 -4.60
N LEU A 109 -6.13 -8.07 -5.00
CA LEU A 109 -6.46 -6.79 -4.39
C LEU A 109 -7.94 -6.44 -4.61
N THR A 110 -8.48 -6.66 -5.81
CA THR A 110 -9.90 -6.46 -6.10
C THR A 110 -10.78 -7.27 -5.14
N LYS A 111 -10.45 -8.54 -4.91
CA LYS A 111 -11.20 -9.41 -3.99
C LYS A 111 -11.14 -8.94 -2.54
N GLU A 112 -9.99 -8.45 -2.08
CA GLU A 112 -9.87 -7.94 -0.71
C GLU A 112 -10.63 -6.62 -0.54
N LEU A 113 -10.55 -5.71 -1.51
CA LEU A 113 -11.27 -4.44 -1.46
C LEU A 113 -12.80 -4.65 -1.46
N GLN A 114 -13.32 -5.59 -2.26
CA GLN A 114 -14.75 -5.95 -2.28
C GLN A 114 -15.28 -6.51 -0.96
N ARG A 115 -14.41 -7.03 -0.08
CA ARG A 115 -14.80 -7.53 1.24
C ARG A 115 -14.87 -6.42 2.30
N MET A 116 -14.40 -5.22 1.98
CA MET A 116 -14.36 -4.08 2.88
C MET A 116 -15.59 -3.16 2.74
N ASP A 117 -16.51 -3.50 1.84
CA ASP A 117 -17.83 -2.88 1.71
C ASP A 117 -18.87 -3.65 2.53
#